data_AF-A0A2K1KJZ6-F1
#
_entry.id   AF-A0A2K1KJZ6-F1
#
_cell.length_a   1.000
_cell.length_b   1.000
_cell.length_c   1.000
_cell.angle_alpha   90.00
_cell.angle_beta   90.00
_cell.angle_gamma   90.00
#
_symmetry.space_group_name_H-M   'P 1'
#
loop_
_entity.id
_entity.type
_entity.pdbx_description
1 polymer ?
#
loop_
_entity_poly.entity_id
_entity_poly.type
_entity_poly.pdbx_seq_one_letter_code
_entity_poly.pdbx_strand_id
1 'polypeptide(L)'
;MKGGYVVIRFDTTFENKKFESYYCVLKSNSPMDELHVIEHSIPFFLPVQELEKQHLGKSSKLFFDHMGNVLQAYISRREQVNELKKRKGDLIGELYHSLSYTLIEIMLKEPGWQVGMSLAYHNSDSELPTQSNITVWPLVAHLVSQTAKNSGRGVQKNAAAFRLPINEALFRAMPLPQVCDELIIDLRDTLGLSPLEQAIEAPSASTQSPMEIEIEAPMEFSQEAPH
;
A
#
# COMPACT_ATOMS: atom_id res chain seq x y z
N MET A 1 -3.50 25.05 -46.89
CA MET A 1 -2.38 24.19 -46.48
C MET A 1 -2.94 23.11 -45.57
N LYS A 2 -2.62 21.83 -45.78
CA LYS A 2 -3.12 20.75 -44.91
C LYS A 2 -2.32 20.79 -43.60
N GLY A 3 -3.02 20.95 -42.48
CA GLY A 3 -2.43 20.85 -41.15
C GLY A 3 -1.81 19.48 -40.89
N GLY A 4 -0.77 19.45 -40.05
CA GLY A 4 -0.09 18.20 -39.65
C GLY A 4 -0.74 17.57 -38.43
N TYR A 5 -0.68 16.24 -38.34
CA TYR A 5 -1.10 15.48 -37.18
C TYR A 5 0.09 14.73 -36.59
N VAL A 6 0.20 14.72 -35.27
CA VAL A 6 1.20 13.95 -34.53
C VAL A 6 0.47 13.08 -33.52
N VAL A 7 0.72 11.77 -33.56
CA VAL A 7 0.16 10.82 -32.59
C VAL A 7 1.26 10.36 -31.66
N ILE A 8 0.98 10.39 -30.36
CA ILE A 8 1.93 10.10 -29.31
C ILE A 8 1.35 9.01 -28.43
N ARG A 9 2.17 8.02 -28.09
CA ARG A 9 1.83 6.97 -27.14
C ARG A 9 2.72 7.07 -25.93
N PHE A 10 2.11 7.09 -24.75
CA PHE A 10 2.77 7.03 -23.45
C PHE A 10 2.60 5.61 -22.91
N ASP A 11 3.70 4.89 -22.75
CA ASP A 11 3.70 3.56 -22.12
C ASP A 11 4.11 3.73 -20.65
N THR A 12 3.33 3.14 -19.74
CA THR A 12 3.63 3.17 -18.30
C THR A 12 4.14 1.83 -17.80
N THR A 13 4.95 1.88 -16.73
CA THR A 13 5.54 0.68 -16.15
C THR A 13 5.51 0.73 -14.63
N PHE A 14 5.43 -0.42 -13.97
CA PHE A 14 5.62 -0.51 -12.52
C PHE A 14 6.34 -1.82 -12.19
N GLU A 15 7.40 -1.77 -11.39
CA GLU A 15 8.28 -2.90 -11.08
C GLU A 15 8.69 -3.71 -12.34
N ASN A 16 9.12 -3.00 -13.38
CA ASN A 16 9.53 -3.54 -14.69
C ASN A 16 8.43 -4.28 -15.48
N LYS A 17 7.17 -4.18 -15.07
CA LYS A 17 6.01 -4.70 -15.82
C LYS A 17 5.32 -3.56 -16.55
N LYS A 18 4.90 -3.81 -17.79
CA LYS A 18 4.08 -2.85 -18.53
C LYS A 18 2.64 -2.86 -18.01
N PHE A 19 2.05 -1.67 -17.92
CA PHE A 19 0.68 -1.46 -17.51
C PHE A 19 -0.10 -0.85 -18.68
N GLU A 20 -0.82 0.26 -18.49
CA GLU A 20 -1.59 0.90 -19.53
C GLU A 20 -0.72 1.75 -20.48
N SER A 21 -1.19 1.84 -21.72
CA SER A 21 -0.71 2.79 -22.71
C SER A 21 -1.78 3.84 -22.97
N TYR A 22 -1.38 5.10 -22.99
CA TYR A 22 -2.25 6.24 -23.29
C TYR A 22 -1.82 6.90 -24.58
N TYR A 23 -2.75 7.57 -25.28
CA TYR A 23 -2.42 8.30 -26.49
C TYR A 23 -2.92 9.75 -26.43
N CYS A 24 -2.20 10.61 -27.15
CA CYS A 24 -2.63 11.97 -27.51
C CYS A 24 -2.46 12.16 -29.02
N VAL A 25 -3.46 12.77 -29.64
CA VAL A 25 -3.40 13.25 -31.02
C VAL A 25 -3.26 14.77 -30.96
N LEU A 26 -2.19 15.27 -31.57
CA LEU A 26 -1.91 16.69 -31.71
C LEU A 26 -2.15 17.13 -33.15
N LYS A 27 -2.66 18.35 -33.31
CA LYS A 27 -2.87 18.98 -34.60
C LYS A 27 -2.22 20.35 -34.62
N SER A 28 -1.66 20.72 -35.77
CA SER A 28 -1.29 22.09 -36.09
C SER A 28 -2.04 22.52 -37.35
N ASN A 29 -2.72 23.68 -37.34
CA ASN A 29 -3.51 24.10 -38.49
C ASN A 29 -2.68 24.85 -39.56
N SER A 30 -1.43 25.22 -39.25
CA SER A 30 -0.50 25.91 -40.14
C SER A 30 0.94 25.73 -39.64
N PRO A 31 1.99 25.80 -40.48
CA PRO A 31 3.38 25.66 -40.03
C PRO A 31 3.83 26.65 -38.93
N MET A 32 3.10 27.75 -38.74
CA MET A 32 3.33 28.75 -37.70
C MET A 32 2.33 28.66 -36.53
N ASP A 33 1.41 27.69 -36.58
CA ASP A 33 0.37 27.47 -35.57
C ASP A 33 0.89 26.54 -34.48
N GLU A 34 0.49 26.84 -33.24
CA GLU A 34 0.84 26.01 -32.09
C GLU A 34 0.22 24.60 -32.24
N LEU A 35 0.86 23.60 -31.64
CA LEU A 35 0.27 22.27 -31.56
C LEU A 35 -0.82 22.29 -30.48
N HIS A 36 -1.96 21.67 -30.80
CA HIS A 36 -3.08 21.54 -29.89
C HIS A 36 -3.51 20.08 -29.74
N VAL A 37 -3.94 19.69 -28.54
CA VAL A 37 -4.50 18.36 -28.29
C VAL A 37 -5.92 18.32 -28.86
N ILE A 38 -6.19 17.39 -29.76
CA ILE A 38 -7.53 17.22 -30.35
C ILE A 38 -8.27 15.98 -29.82
N GLU A 39 -7.52 14.97 -29.37
CA GLU A 39 -8.06 13.69 -28.90
C GLU A 39 -7.04 13.01 -27.98
N HIS A 40 -7.52 12.32 -26.93
CA HIS A 40 -6.66 11.52 -26.05
C HIS A 40 -7.44 10.43 -25.31
N SER A 41 -6.74 9.38 -24.85
CA SER A 41 -7.29 8.39 -23.90
C SER A 41 -6.93 8.66 -22.44
N ILE A 42 -6.22 9.75 -22.16
CA ILE A 42 -5.79 10.12 -20.81
C ILE A 42 -7.01 10.36 -19.91
N PRO A 43 -7.05 9.80 -18.67
CA PRO A 43 -8.15 10.01 -17.74
C PRO A 43 -8.46 11.50 -17.50
N PHE A 44 -9.74 11.85 -17.45
CA PHE A 44 -10.21 13.25 -17.41
C PHE A 44 -9.73 14.05 -16.19
N PHE A 45 -9.36 13.37 -15.11
CA PHE A 45 -8.87 13.99 -13.86
C PHE A 45 -7.36 14.29 -13.90
N LEU A 46 -6.67 13.95 -14.99
CA LEU A 46 -5.26 14.29 -15.20
C LEU A 46 -5.12 15.59 -16.02
N PRO A 47 -4.05 16.38 -15.79
CA PRO A 47 -3.95 17.78 -16.21
C PRO A 47 -3.52 17.97 -17.67
N VAL A 48 -4.22 17.33 -18.63
CA VAL A 48 -3.87 17.44 -20.06
C VAL A 48 -3.96 18.88 -20.55
N GLN A 49 -5.06 19.57 -20.22
CA GLN A 49 -5.32 20.93 -20.69
C GLN A 49 -4.37 21.96 -20.07
N GLU A 50 -4.04 21.79 -18.80
CA GLU A 50 -3.08 22.64 -18.09
C GLU A 50 -1.68 22.47 -18.70
N LEU A 51 -1.24 21.23 -18.93
CA LEU A 51 0.07 20.96 -19.53
C LEU A 51 0.15 21.42 -20.97
N GLU A 52 -0.92 21.27 -21.75
CA GLU A 52 -1.02 21.80 -23.12
C GLU A 52 -0.76 23.30 -23.12
N LYS A 53 -1.52 24.07 -22.32
CA LYS A 53 -1.40 25.54 -22.23
C LYS A 53 -0.01 25.98 -21.75
N GLN A 54 0.61 25.20 -20.86
CA GLN A 54 1.90 25.55 -20.26
C GLN A 54 3.08 25.26 -21.19
N HIS A 55 2.99 24.21 -22.00
CA HIS A 55 4.14 23.63 -22.68
C HIS A 55 4.04 23.60 -24.21
N LEU A 56 2.87 23.33 -24.83
CA LEU A 56 2.82 23.11 -26.29
C LEU A 56 3.21 24.35 -27.12
N GLY A 57 2.86 25.55 -26.68
CA GLY A 57 3.29 26.80 -27.32
C GLY A 57 4.79 27.11 -27.16
N LYS A 58 5.50 26.44 -26.24
CA LYS A 58 6.93 26.64 -25.98
C LYS A 58 7.78 25.52 -26.57
N SER A 59 7.41 24.28 -26.27
CA SER A 59 8.13 23.07 -26.64
C SER A 59 7.21 21.86 -26.50
N SER A 60 6.94 21.20 -27.62
CA SER A 60 6.21 19.94 -27.66
C SER A 60 6.90 18.85 -26.83
N LYS A 61 8.24 18.84 -26.81
CA LYS A 61 9.02 17.93 -25.97
C LYS A 61 8.69 18.10 -24.47
N LEU A 62 8.60 19.34 -23.99
CA LEU A 62 8.28 19.58 -22.57
C LEU A 62 6.89 19.04 -22.22
N PHE A 63 5.92 19.17 -23.12
CA PHE A 63 4.60 18.58 -22.93
C PHE A 63 4.70 17.04 -22.84
N PHE A 64 5.44 16.39 -23.74
CA PHE A 64 5.58 14.92 -23.74
C PHE A 64 6.25 14.42 -22.47
N ASP A 65 7.36 15.06 -22.07
CA ASP A 65 8.12 14.67 -20.89
C ASP A 65 7.25 14.81 -19.62
N HIS A 66 6.56 15.95 -19.43
CA HIS A 66 5.72 16.16 -18.25
C HIS A 66 4.49 15.25 -18.26
N MET A 67 3.83 15.08 -19.41
CA MET A 67 2.66 14.22 -19.48
C MET A 67 3.01 12.75 -19.22
N GLY A 68 4.15 12.29 -19.76
CA GLY A 68 4.71 10.98 -19.47
C GLY A 68 4.96 10.79 -17.98
N ASN A 69 5.60 11.76 -17.32
CA ASN A 69 5.88 11.68 -15.88
C ASN A 69 4.60 11.66 -15.02
N VAL A 70 3.60 12.48 -15.36
CA VAL A 70 2.32 12.49 -14.65
C VAL A 70 1.58 11.15 -14.79
N LEU A 71 1.55 10.58 -15.99
CA LEU A 71 0.95 9.25 -16.21
C LEU A 71 1.70 8.17 -15.45
N GLN A 72 3.02 8.21 -15.49
CA GLN A 72 3.89 7.28 -14.77
C GLN A 72 3.66 7.37 -13.25
N ALA A 73 3.60 8.58 -12.69
CA ALA A 73 3.33 8.79 -11.27
C ALA A 73 1.92 8.32 -10.86
N TYR A 74 0.90 8.60 -11.66
CA TYR A 74 -0.45 8.10 -11.42
C TYR A 74 -0.48 6.56 -11.33
N ILE A 75 0.13 5.87 -12.30
CA ILE A 75 0.21 4.40 -12.30
C ILE A 75 1.02 3.90 -11.11
N SER A 76 2.20 4.46 -10.85
CA SER A 76 3.03 4.07 -9.71
C SER A 76 2.28 4.17 -8.38
N ARG A 77 1.57 5.28 -8.12
CA ARG A 77 0.80 5.46 -6.88
C ARG A 77 -0.34 4.45 -6.75
N ARG A 78 -1.09 4.22 -7.85
CA ARG A 78 -2.19 3.25 -7.88
C ARG A 78 -1.69 1.84 -7.61
N GLU A 79 -0.60 1.43 -8.28
CA GLU A 79 -0.06 0.08 -8.12
C GLU A 79 0.60 -0.12 -6.76
N GLN A 80 1.24 0.90 -6.19
CA GLN A 80 1.68 0.87 -4.79
C GLN A 80 0.52 0.57 -3.83
N VAL A 81 -0.64 1.19 -4.00
CA VAL A 81 -1.83 0.89 -3.18
C VAL A 81 -2.34 -0.54 -3.43
N ASN A 82 -2.35 -1.00 -4.68
CA ASN A 82 -2.75 -2.37 -5.01
C ASN A 82 -1.82 -3.40 -4.38
N GLU A 83 -0.51 -3.18 -4.41
CA GLU A 83 0.48 -4.04 -3.76
C GLU A 83 0.32 -4.05 -2.23
N LEU A 84 0.05 -2.90 -1.62
CA LEU A 84 -0.24 -2.82 -0.19
C LEU A 84 -1.49 -3.66 0.16
N LYS A 85 -2.58 -3.55 -0.61
CA LYS A 85 -3.79 -4.37 -0.43
C LYS A 85 -3.49 -5.86 -0.52
N LYS A 86 -2.68 -6.29 -1.49
CA LYS A 86 -2.31 -7.70 -1.67
C LYS A 86 -1.51 -8.24 -0.48
N ARG A 87 -0.58 -7.44 0.06
CA ARG A 87 0.36 -7.86 1.12
C ARG A 87 -0.21 -7.73 2.53
N LYS A 88 -1.09 -6.74 2.76
CA LYS A 88 -1.54 -6.31 4.09
C LYS A 88 -3.06 -6.09 4.17
N GLY A 89 -3.82 -6.67 3.25
CA GLY A 89 -5.28 -6.49 3.17
C GLY A 89 -5.99 -6.71 4.51
N ASP A 90 -5.55 -7.70 5.28
CA ASP A 90 -6.13 -8.04 6.59
C ASP A 90 -5.93 -6.96 7.66
N LEU A 91 -4.89 -6.12 7.51
CA LEU A 91 -4.62 -5.01 8.42
C LEU A 91 -5.33 -3.72 7.99
N ILE A 92 -5.75 -3.60 6.73
CA ILE A 92 -6.37 -2.38 6.22
C ILE A 92 -7.82 -2.33 6.71
N GLY A 93 -8.05 -1.54 7.75
CA GLY A 93 -9.40 -1.26 8.23
C GLY A 93 -10.16 -0.31 7.32
N GLU A 94 -9.51 0.76 6.87
CA GLU A 94 -10.09 1.76 5.97
C GLU A 94 -9.05 2.19 4.93
N LEU A 95 -9.53 2.44 3.71
CA LEU A 95 -8.71 2.99 2.64
C LEU A 95 -9.56 3.91 1.76
N TYR A 96 -9.08 5.14 1.61
CA TYR A 96 -9.61 6.11 0.68
C TYR A 96 -8.50 6.63 -0.22
N HIS A 97 -8.85 6.95 -1.46
CA HIS A 97 -7.97 7.67 -2.36
C HIS A 97 -8.78 8.51 -3.35
N SER A 98 -8.20 9.61 -3.79
CA SER A 98 -8.68 10.39 -4.93
C SER A 98 -8.55 9.61 -6.25
N LEU A 99 -9.25 10.03 -7.31
CA LEU A 99 -9.17 9.39 -8.63
C LEU A 99 -7.76 9.42 -9.20
N SER A 100 -7.02 10.52 -9.00
CA SER A 100 -5.64 10.73 -9.42
C SER A 100 -4.60 10.14 -8.46
N TYR A 101 -5.03 9.51 -7.35
CA TYR A 101 -4.16 9.05 -6.27
C TYR A 101 -3.24 10.16 -5.70
N THR A 102 -3.66 11.42 -5.77
CA THR A 102 -2.91 12.57 -5.19
C THR A 102 -3.19 12.79 -3.71
N LEU A 103 -4.22 12.15 -3.20
CA LEU A 103 -4.52 11.99 -1.78
C LEU A 103 -4.85 10.52 -1.54
N ILE A 104 -4.18 9.93 -0.56
CA ILE A 104 -4.37 8.55 -0.11
C ILE A 104 -4.46 8.59 1.42
N GLU A 105 -5.54 8.03 1.95
CA GLU A 105 -5.77 7.89 3.38
C GLU A 105 -5.96 6.41 3.71
N ILE A 106 -5.17 5.91 4.66
CA ILE A 106 -5.14 4.49 5.03
C ILE A 106 -5.24 4.39 6.55
N MET A 107 -6.08 3.51 7.04
CA MET A 107 -6.10 3.11 8.45
C MET A 107 -5.72 1.63 8.58
N LEU A 108 -4.58 1.37 9.19
CA LEU A 108 -4.18 0.04 9.62
C LEU A 108 -4.75 -0.23 11.03
N LYS A 109 -5.35 -1.40 11.25
CA LYS A 109 -5.98 -1.78 12.51
C LYS A 109 -5.49 -3.15 12.97
N GLU A 110 -5.15 -3.22 14.25
CA GLU A 110 -4.89 -4.43 15.03
C GLU A 110 -5.66 -4.32 16.35
N PRO A 111 -5.92 -5.42 17.08
CA PRO A 111 -6.61 -5.34 18.37
C PRO A 111 -5.92 -4.41 19.38
N GLY A 112 -4.59 -4.25 19.27
CA GLY A 112 -3.79 -3.47 20.20
C GLY A 112 -3.60 -1.99 19.84
N TRP A 113 -3.76 -1.63 18.56
CA TRP A 113 -3.40 -0.32 18.03
C TRP A 113 -4.05 -0.06 16.67
N GLN A 114 -4.15 1.21 16.31
CA GLN A 114 -4.50 1.63 14.96
C GLN A 114 -3.53 2.72 14.50
N VAL A 115 -3.22 2.75 13.21
CA VAL A 115 -2.38 3.77 12.58
C VAL A 115 -3.07 4.34 11.36
N GLY A 116 -3.25 5.65 11.38
CA GLY A 116 -3.80 6.45 10.30
C GLY A 116 -2.68 7.12 9.54
N MET A 117 -2.73 7.01 8.22
CA MET A 117 -1.74 7.54 7.29
C MET A 117 -2.45 8.42 6.28
N SER A 118 -2.08 9.70 6.22
CA SER A 118 -2.56 10.65 5.22
C SER A 118 -1.40 11.07 4.34
N LEU A 119 -1.47 10.72 3.07
CA LEU A 119 -0.41 10.92 2.08
C LEU A 119 -0.91 11.87 0.98
N ALA A 120 -0.24 13.00 0.82
CA ALA A 120 -0.58 14.02 -0.16
C ALA A 120 0.56 14.24 -1.16
N TYR A 121 0.19 14.24 -2.44
CA TYR A 121 1.06 14.38 -3.60
C TYR A 121 0.69 15.69 -4.30
N HIS A 122 1.20 16.80 -3.77
CA HIS A 122 0.96 18.15 -4.31
C HIS A 122 1.59 18.32 -5.70
N ASN A 123 2.61 17.52 -6.00
CA ASN A 123 3.22 17.46 -7.32
C ASN A 123 2.64 16.28 -8.12
N SER A 124 2.07 16.55 -9.29
CA SER A 124 1.40 15.55 -10.13
C SER A 124 2.36 14.52 -10.75
N ASP A 125 3.65 14.84 -10.87
CA ASP A 125 4.66 13.97 -11.46
C ASP A 125 5.44 13.12 -10.43
N SER A 126 5.12 13.25 -9.14
CA SER A 126 5.90 12.60 -8.07
C SER A 126 5.37 11.21 -7.72
N GLU A 127 6.19 10.17 -7.78
CA GLU A 127 5.75 8.82 -7.39
C GLU A 127 5.61 8.61 -5.88
N LEU A 128 6.20 9.53 -5.10
CA LEU A 128 6.23 9.52 -3.64
C LEU A 128 5.44 10.71 -3.07
N PRO A 129 4.86 10.59 -1.87
CA PRO A 129 4.12 11.70 -1.28
C PRO A 129 5.05 12.87 -0.99
N THR A 130 4.56 14.07 -1.27
CA THR A 130 5.25 15.33 -0.91
C THR A 130 5.00 15.69 0.56
N GLN A 131 3.89 15.22 1.11
CA GLN A 131 3.50 15.43 2.49
C GLN A 131 2.88 14.13 3.04
N SER A 132 3.24 13.81 4.27
CA SER A 132 2.79 12.61 4.97
C SER A 132 2.50 12.97 6.42
N ASN A 133 1.39 12.45 6.94
CA ASN A 133 1.04 12.55 8.36
C ASN A 133 0.70 11.14 8.84
N ILE A 134 1.45 10.66 9.84
CA ILE A 134 1.31 9.32 10.41
C ILE A 134 0.93 9.48 11.87
N THR A 135 -0.27 9.04 12.22
CA THR A 135 -0.81 9.13 13.58
C THR A 135 -1.13 7.75 14.12
N VAL A 136 -0.71 7.49 15.35
CA VAL A 136 -0.85 6.21 16.04
C VAL A 136 -1.79 6.37 17.22
N TRP A 137 -2.73 5.46 17.39
CA TRP A 137 -3.56 5.34 18.58
C TRP A 137 -3.32 3.97 19.23
N PRO A 138 -2.66 3.91 20.39
CA PRO A 138 -2.61 2.69 21.19
C PRO A 138 -3.99 2.44 21.82
N LEU A 139 -4.50 1.21 21.70
CA LEU A 139 -5.85 0.86 22.16
C LEU A 139 -5.85 0.08 23.49
N VAL A 140 -4.69 -0.37 23.97
CA VAL A 140 -4.58 -1.15 25.22
C VAL A 140 -3.93 -0.34 26.35
N ALA A 141 -4.50 -0.42 27.55
CA ALA A 141 -4.09 0.32 28.75
C ALA A 141 -2.59 0.21 29.11
N HIS A 142 -1.95 -0.93 28.83
CA HIS A 142 -0.52 -1.12 29.09
C HIS A 142 0.37 -0.33 28.11
N LEU A 143 -0.07 -0.17 26.85
CA LEU A 143 0.61 0.63 25.81
C LEU A 143 0.44 2.13 26.04
N VAL A 144 -0.75 2.52 26.54
CA VAL A 144 -1.06 3.90 26.96
C VAL A 144 -0.09 4.38 28.06
N SER A 145 0.30 3.49 28.98
CA SER A 145 1.15 3.84 30.12
C SER A 145 2.64 3.96 29.77
N GLN A 146 3.10 3.33 28.69
CA GLN A 146 4.50 3.40 28.24
C GLN A 146 4.77 4.69 27.45
N THR A 147 3.84 5.11 26.61
CA THR A 147 3.93 6.38 25.84
C THR A 147 3.89 7.62 26.75
N ALA A 148 3.15 7.56 27.86
CA ALA A 148 3.07 8.65 28.84
C ALA A 148 4.35 8.86 29.67
N LYS A 149 5.21 7.84 29.83
CA LYS A 149 6.48 7.96 30.60
C LYS A 149 7.57 8.74 29.85
N ASN A 150 7.55 8.71 28.53
CA ASN A 150 8.51 9.43 27.68
C ASN A 150 8.06 10.87 27.38
N SER A 151 6.79 11.19 27.57
CA SER A 151 6.27 12.54 27.40
C SER A 151 6.22 13.25 28.76
N GLY A 152 7.30 13.94 29.10
CA GLY A 152 7.40 14.75 30.32
C GLY A 152 6.46 15.95 30.30
N ARG A 153 5.15 15.74 30.48
CA ARG A 153 4.16 16.71 30.99
C ARG A 153 2.81 16.03 31.14
N GLY A 154 2.22 16.16 32.33
CA GLY A 154 0.95 15.54 32.70
C GLY A 154 -0.17 15.90 31.72
N VAL A 155 -0.68 14.89 31.02
CA VAL A 155 -1.94 14.93 30.27
C VAL A 155 -2.70 13.65 30.60
N GLN A 156 -4.01 13.80 30.77
CA GLN A 156 -4.95 12.82 31.34
C GLN A 156 -4.96 11.43 30.67
N LYS A 157 -5.41 10.45 31.46
CA LYS A 157 -5.64 9.04 31.16
C LYS A 157 -6.65 8.83 30.02
N ASN A 158 -6.17 8.90 28.79
CA ASN A 158 -6.59 8.17 27.60
C ASN A 158 -5.35 8.15 26.71
N ALA A 159 -5.08 7.09 25.96
CA ALA A 159 -3.95 7.08 25.03
C ALA A 159 -4.08 8.23 24.05
N ALA A 160 -3.35 9.31 24.29
CA ALA A 160 -3.32 10.44 23.40
C ALA A 160 -2.63 9.96 22.12
N ALA A 161 -3.35 10.05 21.02
CA ALA A 161 -2.79 9.77 19.71
C ALA A 161 -1.49 10.55 19.54
N PHE A 162 -0.48 9.95 18.93
CA PHE A 162 0.81 10.60 18.72
C PHE A 162 1.28 10.42 17.28
N ARG A 163 2.09 11.37 16.82
CA ARG A 163 2.63 11.36 15.46
C ARG A 163 3.97 10.63 15.41
N LEU A 164 4.32 10.13 14.24
CA LEU A 164 5.61 9.51 13.94
C LEU A 164 6.39 10.33 12.89
N PRO A 165 7.08 11.42 13.27
CA PRO A 165 7.77 12.29 12.32
C PRO A 165 8.89 11.61 11.51
N ILE A 166 9.56 10.61 12.10
CA ILE A 166 10.59 9.83 11.41
C ILE A 166 9.96 9.03 10.28
N ASN A 167 8.89 8.28 10.57
CA ASN A 167 8.16 7.54 9.55
C ASN A 167 7.55 8.49 8.52
N GLU A 168 7.03 9.65 8.90
CA GLU A 168 6.59 10.66 7.93
C GLU A 168 7.69 10.99 6.92
N ALA A 169 8.94 11.18 7.35
CA ALA A 169 10.06 11.40 6.42
C ALA A 169 10.34 10.17 5.53
N LEU A 170 10.26 8.95 6.06
CA LEU A 170 10.45 7.72 5.30
C LEU A 170 9.39 7.56 4.20
N PHE A 171 8.13 7.90 4.48
CA PHE A 171 7.06 7.84 3.46
C PHE A 171 7.35 8.75 2.27
N ARG A 172 8.12 9.84 2.45
CA ARG A 172 8.51 10.75 1.37
C ARG A 172 9.77 10.29 0.62
N ALA A 173 10.42 9.22 1.08
CA ALA A 173 11.68 8.71 0.54
C ALA A 173 11.59 7.29 -0.02
N MET A 174 10.48 6.58 0.22
CA MET A 174 10.33 5.16 -0.12
C MET A 174 8.90 4.83 -0.60
N PRO A 175 8.72 3.88 -1.53
CA PRO A 175 7.40 3.39 -1.95
C PRO A 175 6.53 2.89 -0.78
N LEU A 176 5.23 3.13 -0.89
CA LEU A 176 4.22 2.86 0.14
C LEU A 176 4.28 1.43 0.72
N PRO A 177 4.33 0.33 -0.09
CA PRO A 177 4.38 -1.01 0.49
C PRO A 177 5.59 -1.24 1.39
N GLN A 178 6.76 -0.76 0.97
CA GLN A 178 8.02 -0.97 1.67
C GLN A 178 8.05 -0.18 2.98
N VAL A 179 7.65 1.09 2.95
CA VAL A 179 7.63 1.91 4.18
C VAL A 179 6.56 1.44 5.17
N CYS A 180 5.46 0.86 4.70
CA CYS A 180 4.48 0.22 5.59
C CYS A 180 5.05 -1.01 6.30
N ASP A 181 5.92 -1.79 5.65
CA ASP A 181 6.59 -2.92 6.30
C ASP A 181 7.50 -2.43 7.44
N GLU A 182 8.35 -1.41 7.17
CA GLU A 182 9.21 -0.78 8.18
C GLU A 182 8.40 -0.17 9.33
N LEU A 183 7.33 0.56 9.01
CA LEU A 183 6.45 1.16 10.01
C LEU A 183 5.86 0.12 10.97
N ILE A 184 5.41 -1.04 10.46
CA ILE A 184 4.82 -2.08 11.31
C ILE A 184 5.87 -2.68 12.25
N ILE A 185 7.12 -2.82 11.79
CA ILE A 185 8.24 -3.29 12.61
C ILE A 185 8.52 -2.26 13.72
N ASP A 186 8.73 -0.99 13.36
CA ASP A 186 8.97 0.12 14.29
C ASP A 186 7.87 0.23 15.35
N LEU A 187 6.60 0.07 14.94
CA LEU A 187 5.46 0.14 15.84
C LEU A 187 5.44 -1.00 16.84
N ARG A 188 5.73 -2.23 16.42
CA ARG A 188 5.77 -3.38 17.33
C ARG A 188 6.87 -3.20 18.36
N ASP A 189 8.04 -2.76 17.95
CA ASP A 189 9.16 -2.47 18.85
C ASP A 189 8.82 -1.33 19.82
N THR A 190 8.25 -0.23 19.31
CA THR A 190 7.86 0.94 20.11
C THR A 190 6.77 0.62 21.13
N LEU A 191 5.83 -0.27 20.76
CA LEU A 191 4.74 -0.72 21.62
C LEU A 191 5.16 -1.91 22.52
N GLY A 192 6.38 -2.43 22.39
CA GLY A 192 6.82 -3.60 23.16
C GLY A 192 5.98 -4.85 22.86
N LEU A 193 5.44 -4.95 21.65
CA LEU A 193 4.70 -6.13 21.18
C LEU A 193 5.72 -7.15 20.68
N SER A 194 5.86 -8.27 21.38
CA SER A 194 6.66 -9.43 20.93
C SER A 194 6.24 -9.84 19.51
N PRO A 195 7.15 -10.39 18.68
CA PRO A 195 6.75 -11.05 17.44
C PRO A 195 5.60 -12.02 17.74
N LEU A 196 4.56 -12.02 16.90
CA LEU A 196 3.53 -13.05 16.91
C LEU A 196 4.25 -14.39 16.84
N GLU A 197 4.34 -15.08 17.99
CA GLU A 197 4.65 -16.49 18.01
C GLU A 197 3.62 -17.11 17.07
N GLN A 198 4.11 -17.71 15.98
CA GLN A 198 3.29 -18.57 15.15
C GLN A 198 2.61 -19.52 16.12
N ALA A 199 1.28 -19.41 16.23
CA ALA A 199 0.48 -20.37 16.94
C ALA A 199 0.63 -21.71 16.20
N ILE A 200 1.72 -22.41 16.49
CA ILE A 200 1.81 -23.84 16.31
C ILE A 200 0.82 -24.35 17.34
N GLU A 201 -0.36 -24.65 16.83
CA GLU A 201 -1.40 -25.42 17.49
C GLU A 201 -0.76 -26.71 18.00
N ALA A 202 -0.32 -26.70 19.26
CA ALA A 202 0.09 -27.92 19.94
C ALA A 202 -1.18 -28.75 20.10
N PRO A 203 -1.23 -30.00 19.57
CA PRO A 203 -2.37 -30.85 19.81
C PRO A 203 -2.42 -31.12 21.32
N SER A 204 -3.55 -30.75 21.91
CA SER A 204 -3.90 -30.99 23.30
C SER A 204 -3.58 -32.44 23.68
N ALA A 205 -2.60 -32.63 24.56
CA ALA A 205 -2.29 -33.92 25.14
C ALA A 205 -3.49 -34.39 25.97
N SER A 206 -4.25 -35.33 25.42
CA SER A 206 -5.25 -36.08 26.17
C SER A 206 -4.54 -37.00 27.16
N THR A 207 -4.75 -36.71 28.45
CA THR A 207 -4.45 -37.60 29.56
C THR A 207 -5.17 -38.95 29.37
N GLN A 208 -4.43 -40.03 29.16
CA GLN A 208 -4.87 -41.38 29.50
C GLN A 208 -3.75 -42.12 30.26
N SER A 209 -4.14 -42.62 31.44
CA SER A 209 -3.37 -43.38 32.42
C SER A 209 -2.94 -44.76 31.87
N PRO A 210 -1.85 -45.37 32.36
CA PRO A 210 -1.33 -46.63 31.84
C PRO A 210 -2.09 -47.84 32.41
N MET A 211 -2.37 -48.84 31.58
CA MET A 211 -2.81 -50.15 32.07
C MET A 211 -2.37 -51.27 31.12
N GLU A 212 -1.36 -52.00 31.60
CA GLU A 212 -1.08 -53.44 31.52
C GLU A 212 -1.25 -54.18 30.18
N ILE A 213 -0.12 -54.72 29.71
CA ILE A 213 -0.01 -55.66 28.60
C ILE A 213 -0.29 -57.05 29.15
N GLU A 214 -1.47 -57.61 28.85
CA GLU A 214 -1.71 -59.05 28.95
C GLU A 214 -1.40 -59.72 27.61
N ILE A 215 -0.46 -60.66 27.66
CA ILE A 215 -0.08 -61.52 26.54
C ILE A 215 -0.94 -62.78 26.67
N GLU A 216 -1.93 -62.96 25.79
CA GLU A 216 -2.61 -64.25 25.62
C GLU A 216 -2.05 -65.02 24.41
N ALA A 217 -1.79 -66.30 24.66
CA ALA A 217 -1.13 -67.28 23.80
C ALA A 217 -2.09 -67.86 22.73
N PRO A 218 -1.59 -68.65 21.75
CA PRO A 218 -2.36 -68.99 20.55
C PRO A 218 -3.40 -70.10 20.78
N MET A 219 -4.57 -69.95 20.14
CA MET A 219 -5.65 -70.93 20.10
C MET A 219 -5.22 -72.21 19.36
N GLU A 220 -5.33 -73.36 20.04
CA GLU A 220 -5.19 -74.69 19.45
C GLU A 220 -6.41 -75.05 18.58
N PHE A 221 -6.11 -75.65 17.41
CA PHE A 221 -7.08 -76.35 16.57
C PHE A 221 -7.49 -77.65 17.27
N SER A 222 -8.79 -77.93 17.29
CA SER A 222 -9.28 -79.31 17.43
C SER A 222 -10.44 -79.54 16.47
N GLN A 223 -10.19 -80.45 15.53
CA GLN A 223 -11.19 -81.05 14.65
C GLN A 223 -11.99 -82.07 15.45
N GLU A 224 -13.32 -82.04 15.32
CA GLU A 224 -14.16 -83.19 15.63
C GLU A 224 -15.36 -83.24 14.66
N ALA A 225 -15.30 -84.19 13.74
CA ALA A 225 -16.46 -84.93 13.24
C ALA A 225 -16.70 -86.11 14.22
N PRO A 226 -17.84 -86.83 14.29
CA PRO A 226 -18.78 -87.12 13.18
C PRO A 226 -20.29 -87.20 13.54
N HIS A 227 -21.16 -87.19 12.53
CA HIS A 227 -22.10 -88.26 12.16
C HIS A 227 -22.92 -87.88 10.93
#